data_AF-A0A2E9JZE7-F1
#
_entry.id   AF-A0A2E9JZE7-F1
#
_cell.length_a   1.000
_cell.length_b   1.000
_cell.length_c   1.000
_cell.angle_alpha   90.00
_cell.angle_beta   90.00
_cell.angle_gamma   90.00
#
_symmetry.space_group_name_H-M   'P 1'
#
loop_
_entity.id
_entity.type
_entity.pdbx_description
1 polymer ?
#
loop_
_entity_poly.entity_id
_entity_poly.type
_entity_poly.pdbx_seq_one_letter_code
_entity_poly.pdbx_strand_id
1 'polypeptide(L)'
;MLAVLATAFSCFALAEAQQHRRMGQYSGFEGNEQVLGSEVAEAIMRVSPTRGNEHSFEGREKELGLAVGTAIKIMNVESGYQHEMNDALVKMTLNFIQFAKDHDLVDEMISEEIATGLPMMTRVRKLIEKTGNTELALIAVTEQTACFYQLVQETYREPGKLTYKSPFGNVLTSTRRLGMHDLTEQEIHEIWTVPRIKGAGDLLGVDLQVTEWQEDGMITISLPSNKLALKP
;
A
#
# COMPACT_ATOMS: atom_id res chain seq x y z
N MET A 1 -29.60 -12.14 -50.04
CA MET A 1 -29.00 -13.10 -49.09
C MET A 1 -27.65 -12.66 -48.51
N LEU A 2 -26.86 -11.80 -49.17
CA LEU A 2 -25.59 -11.29 -48.62
C LEU A 2 -25.74 -10.24 -47.49
N ALA A 3 -26.78 -9.40 -47.51
CA ALA A 3 -26.94 -8.33 -46.52
C ALA A 3 -27.30 -8.82 -45.10
N VAL A 4 -27.87 -10.02 -44.96
CA VAL A 4 -28.25 -10.62 -43.67
C VAL A 4 -27.07 -11.31 -42.98
N LEU A 5 -26.08 -11.76 -43.76
CA LEU A 5 -24.85 -12.38 -43.24
C LEU A 5 -23.87 -11.35 -42.66
N ALA A 6 -23.80 -10.14 -43.24
CA ALA A 6 -22.91 -9.07 -42.76
C ALA A 6 -23.39 -8.47 -41.42
N THR A 7 -24.70 -8.31 -41.22
CA THR A 7 -25.28 -7.81 -39.96
C THR A 7 -25.22 -8.82 -38.83
N ALA A 8 -25.38 -10.11 -39.13
CA ALA A 8 -25.19 -11.19 -38.15
C ALA A 8 -23.73 -11.23 -37.65
N PHE A 9 -22.74 -11.16 -38.55
CA PHE A 9 -21.32 -11.13 -38.16
C PHE A 9 -20.97 -9.91 -37.29
N SER A 10 -21.53 -8.73 -37.55
CA SER A 10 -21.29 -7.54 -36.73
C SER A 10 -21.91 -7.64 -35.33
N CYS A 11 -23.09 -8.25 -35.20
CA CYS A 11 -23.73 -8.45 -33.90
C CYS A 11 -23.01 -9.51 -33.06
N PHE A 12 -22.51 -10.58 -33.67
CA PHE A 12 -21.70 -11.58 -32.97
C PHE A 12 -20.35 -11.01 -32.51
N ALA A 13 -19.66 -10.22 -33.34
CA ALA A 13 -18.40 -9.58 -32.94
C ALA A 13 -18.58 -8.52 -31.84
N LEU A 14 -19.68 -7.75 -31.88
CA LEU A 14 -20.05 -6.82 -30.80
C LEU A 14 -20.41 -7.56 -29.52
N ALA A 15 -21.17 -8.65 -29.60
CA ALA A 15 -21.52 -9.48 -28.45
C ALA A 15 -20.29 -10.18 -27.85
N GLU A 16 -19.36 -10.70 -28.66
CA GLU A 16 -18.10 -11.27 -28.21
C GLU A 16 -17.17 -10.22 -27.60
N ALA A 17 -17.04 -9.03 -28.20
CA ALA A 17 -16.28 -7.92 -27.61
C ALA A 17 -16.89 -7.45 -26.27
N GLN A 18 -18.22 -7.46 -26.18
CA GLN A 18 -18.96 -7.10 -24.96
C GLN A 18 -18.94 -8.23 -23.92
N GLN A 19 -18.81 -9.49 -24.34
CA GLN A 19 -18.65 -10.66 -23.48
C GLN A 19 -17.21 -10.84 -22.99
N HIS A 20 -16.20 -10.53 -23.80
CA HIS A 20 -14.80 -10.43 -23.36
C HIS A 20 -14.61 -9.28 -22.36
N ARG A 21 -15.33 -8.17 -22.52
CA ARG A 21 -15.42 -7.10 -21.51
C ARG A 21 -16.01 -7.52 -20.17
N ARG A 22 -16.74 -8.65 -20.12
CA ARG A 22 -17.26 -9.23 -18.88
C ARG A 22 -16.31 -10.23 -18.22
N MET A 23 -15.29 -10.71 -18.94
CA MET A 23 -14.31 -11.68 -18.41
C MET A 23 -12.95 -11.06 -18.12
N GLY A 24 -12.57 -9.97 -18.79
CA GLY A 24 -11.42 -9.13 -18.45
C GLY A 24 -11.84 -7.96 -17.56
N GLN A 25 -11.01 -7.57 -16.60
CA GLN A 25 -11.24 -6.39 -15.77
C GLN A 25 -10.88 -5.13 -16.58
N TYR A 26 -11.88 -4.44 -17.12
CA TYR A 26 -11.71 -3.18 -17.87
C TYR A 26 -12.03 -2.00 -16.98
N SER A 27 -11.30 -0.88 -17.17
CA SER A 27 -11.66 0.37 -16.50
C SER A 27 -12.78 1.11 -17.23
N GLY A 28 -12.93 0.85 -18.54
CA GLY A 28 -13.79 1.61 -19.43
C GLY A 28 -13.11 2.86 -20.02
N PHE A 29 -11.85 3.11 -19.66
CA PHE A 29 -11.06 4.27 -20.09
C PHE A 29 -9.86 3.88 -20.97
N GLU A 30 -9.80 2.65 -21.47
CA GLU A 30 -8.75 2.21 -22.37
C GLU A 30 -8.59 3.16 -23.57
N GLY A 31 -7.39 3.71 -23.75
CA GLY A 31 -7.07 4.69 -24.80
C GLY A 31 -7.51 6.13 -24.50
N ASN A 32 -8.15 6.37 -23.35
CA ASN A 32 -8.62 7.69 -22.89
C ASN A 32 -7.93 8.11 -21.58
N GLU A 33 -6.79 7.53 -21.24
CA GLU A 33 -6.11 7.77 -19.97
C GLU A 33 -5.64 9.21 -19.82
N GLN A 34 -5.23 9.87 -20.92
CA GLN A 34 -4.90 11.30 -20.89
C GLN A 34 -6.11 12.15 -20.43
N VAL A 35 -7.30 11.89 -20.99
CA VAL A 35 -8.52 12.65 -20.68
C VAL A 35 -8.95 12.38 -19.24
N LEU A 36 -9.01 11.10 -18.83
CA LEU A 36 -9.32 10.74 -17.44
C LEU A 36 -8.36 11.42 -16.46
N GLY A 37 -7.06 11.41 -16.78
CA GLY A 37 -6.04 12.07 -16.00
C GLY A 37 -6.24 13.58 -15.85
N SER A 38 -6.54 14.27 -16.95
CA SER A 38 -6.79 15.72 -16.93
C SER A 38 -8.00 16.07 -16.07
N GLU A 39 -9.11 15.34 -16.22
CA GLU A 39 -10.33 15.56 -15.43
C GLU A 39 -10.10 15.32 -13.92
N VAL A 40 -9.34 14.27 -13.57
CA VAL A 40 -8.99 13.99 -12.18
C VAL A 40 -8.03 15.05 -11.64
N ALA A 41 -7.04 15.50 -12.41
CA ALA A 41 -6.13 16.56 -12.00
C ALA A 41 -6.87 17.87 -11.72
N GLU A 42 -7.84 18.24 -12.57
CA GLU A 42 -8.71 19.39 -12.33
C GLU A 42 -9.57 19.22 -11.07
N ALA A 43 -10.12 18.02 -10.84
CA ALA A 43 -10.87 17.73 -9.65
C ALA A 43 -10.02 17.86 -8.38
N ILE A 44 -8.79 17.33 -8.39
CA ILE A 44 -7.81 17.45 -7.29
C ILE A 44 -7.55 18.92 -6.99
N MET A 45 -7.22 19.73 -7.99
CA MET A 45 -6.94 21.16 -7.80
C MET A 45 -8.16 21.95 -7.31
N ARG A 46 -9.37 21.57 -7.75
CA ARG A 46 -10.62 22.22 -7.34
C ARG A 46 -10.90 22.01 -5.84
N VAL A 47 -10.64 20.82 -5.30
CA VAL A 47 -10.92 20.47 -3.90
C VAL A 47 -9.71 20.61 -2.97
N SER A 48 -8.50 20.77 -3.52
CA SER A 48 -7.28 20.97 -2.76
C SER A 48 -7.40 22.17 -1.81
N PRO A 49 -7.10 22.03 -0.51
CA PRO A 49 -7.12 23.14 0.44
C PRO A 49 -6.13 24.26 0.10
N THR A 50 -4.97 23.89 -0.44
CA THR A 50 -3.87 24.81 -0.74
C THR A 50 -3.87 25.26 -2.19
N ARG A 51 -4.39 24.41 -3.10
CA ARG A 51 -4.25 24.57 -4.56
C ARG A 51 -2.79 24.80 -4.99
N GLY A 52 -1.85 24.28 -4.20
CA GLY A 52 -0.43 24.44 -4.41
C GLY A 52 0.13 23.43 -5.42
N ASN A 53 1.39 23.66 -5.81
CA ASN A 53 2.10 22.83 -6.79
C ASN A 53 2.25 21.37 -6.33
N GLU A 54 2.22 21.10 -5.03
CA GLU A 54 2.26 19.75 -4.46
C GLU A 54 1.07 18.86 -4.85
N HIS A 55 -0.03 19.46 -5.32
CA HIS A 55 -1.21 18.77 -5.84
C HIS A 55 -1.35 18.84 -7.36
N SER A 56 -0.40 19.48 -8.06
CA SER A 56 -0.42 19.61 -9.51
C SER A 56 0.07 18.34 -10.20
N PHE A 57 -0.66 17.92 -11.24
CA PHE A 57 -0.29 16.84 -12.14
C PHE A 57 0.00 17.33 -13.56
N GLU A 58 0.31 18.62 -13.72
CA GLU A 58 0.64 19.20 -15.03
C GLU A 58 1.78 18.43 -15.71
N GLY A 59 1.53 17.96 -16.93
CA GLY A 59 2.46 17.15 -17.73
C GLY A 59 2.55 15.68 -17.30
N ARG A 60 1.77 15.25 -16.31
CA ARG A 60 1.70 13.88 -15.79
C ARG A 60 0.28 13.30 -15.82
N GLU A 61 -0.64 13.93 -16.54
CA GLU A 61 -2.05 13.58 -16.53
C GLU A 61 -2.25 12.14 -17.03
N LYS A 62 -1.56 11.72 -18.09
CA LYS A 62 -1.65 10.32 -18.56
C LYS A 62 -1.28 9.30 -17.47
N GLU A 63 -0.26 9.58 -16.66
CA GLU A 63 0.14 8.72 -15.55
C GLU A 63 -0.96 8.65 -14.48
N LEU A 64 -1.54 9.79 -14.14
CA LEU A 64 -2.67 9.87 -13.21
C LEU A 64 -3.88 9.09 -13.74
N GLY A 65 -4.20 9.22 -15.03
CA GLY A 65 -5.29 8.48 -15.66
C GLY A 65 -5.05 6.97 -15.69
N LEU A 66 -3.81 6.52 -15.92
CA LEU A 66 -3.44 5.10 -15.81
C LEU A 66 -3.61 4.57 -14.37
N ALA A 67 -3.21 5.36 -13.37
CA ALA A 67 -3.36 5.00 -11.96
C ALA A 67 -4.84 4.88 -11.56
N VAL A 68 -5.66 5.88 -11.91
CA VAL A 68 -7.11 5.87 -11.65
C VAL A 68 -7.80 4.75 -12.40
N GLY A 69 -7.45 4.53 -13.67
CA GLY A 69 -7.97 3.42 -14.45
C GLY A 69 -7.64 2.07 -13.82
N THR A 70 -6.43 1.91 -13.28
CA THR A 70 -6.04 0.70 -12.53
C THR A 70 -6.86 0.54 -11.26
N ALA A 71 -7.10 1.64 -10.53
CA ALA A 71 -7.93 1.60 -9.33
C ALA A 71 -9.36 1.15 -9.62
N ILE A 72 -9.95 1.65 -10.71
CA ILE A 72 -11.28 1.21 -11.17
C ILE A 72 -11.28 -0.29 -11.50
N LYS A 73 -10.24 -0.79 -12.18
CA LYS A 73 -10.13 -2.21 -12.52
C LYS A 73 -10.13 -3.10 -11.28
N ILE A 74 -9.44 -2.67 -10.22
CA ILE A 74 -9.34 -3.43 -8.96
C ILE A 74 -10.64 -3.33 -8.17
N MET A 75 -11.16 -2.11 -7.96
CA MET A 75 -12.32 -1.89 -7.09
C MET A 75 -13.63 -2.43 -7.67
N ASN A 76 -13.74 -2.56 -9.00
CA ASN A 76 -14.91 -3.17 -9.66
C ASN A 76 -14.92 -4.70 -9.60
N VAL A 77 -13.91 -5.34 -9.00
CA VAL A 77 -13.86 -6.80 -8.82
C VAL A 77 -14.60 -7.19 -7.55
N GLU A 78 -15.90 -7.44 -7.71
CA GLU A 78 -16.77 -7.82 -6.59
C GLU A 78 -16.89 -9.35 -6.43
N SER A 79 -16.43 -10.13 -7.41
CA SER A 79 -16.52 -11.59 -7.37
C SER A 79 -15.49 -12.20 -6.40
N GLY A 80 -15.95 -13.05 -5.48
CA GLY A 80 -15.10 -13.76 -4.51
C GLY A 80 -14.99 -13.01 -3.18
N TYR A 81 -14.41 -11.81 -3.22
CA TYR A 81 -14.39 -10.83 -2.14
C TYR A 81 -14.06 -9.43 -2.69
N GLN A 82 -14.30 -8.39 -1.90
CA GLN A 82 -13.99 -7.01 -2.30
C GLN A 82 -12.48 -6.78 -2.29
N HIS A 83 -11.91 -6.48 -3.45
CA HIS A 83 -10.47 -6.24 -3.56
C HIS A 83 -10.09 -4.83 -3.15
N GLU A 84 -8.91 -4.70 -2.57
CA GLU A 84 -8.26 -3.43 -2.26
C GLU A 84 -7.02 -3.20 -3.14
N MET A 85 -6.58 -1.95 -3.24
CA MET A 85 -5.47 -1.53 -4.10
C MET A 85 -4.14 -2.23 -3.80
N ASN A 86 -3.96 -2.65 -2.55
CA ASN A 86 -2.75 -3.26 -2.00
C ASN A 86 -2.82 -4.81 -1.98
N ASP A 87 -3.93 -5.43 -2.37
CA ASP A 87 -4.18 -6.87 -2.18
C ASP A 87 -3.06 -7.77 -2.68
N ALA A 88 -2.48 -7.46 -3.85
CA ALA A 88 -1.41 -8.27 -4.42
C ALA A 88 -0.15 -8.25 -3.54
N LEU A 89 0.22 -7.07 -3.03
CA LEU A 89 1.35 -6.91 -2.12
C LEU A 89 1.04 -7.55 -0.76
N VAL A 90 -0.16 -7.35 -0.23
CA VAL A 90 -0.63 -7.98 1.02
C VAL A 90 -0.54 -9.50 0.92
N LYS A 91 -1.05 -10.11 -0.16
CA LYS A 91 -0.98 -11.57 -0.38
C LYS A 91 0.45 -12.08 -0.44
N MET A 92 1.33 -11.38 -1.17
CA MET A 92 2.74 -11.76 -1.24
C MET A 92 3.39 -11.73 0.16
N THR A 93 3.12 -10.67 0.93
CA THR A 93 3.62 -10.55 2.31
C THR A 93 3.06 -11.64 3.22
N LEU A 94 1.76 -11.94 3.14
CA LEU A 94 1.13 -13.03 3.91
C LEU A 94 1.73 -14.39 3.59
N ASN A 95 1.92 -14.71 2.30
CA ASN A 95 2.56 -15.94 1.87
C ASN A 95 3.99 -16.06 2.42
N PHE A 96 4.73 -14.95 2.45
CA PHE A 96 6.09 -14.90 2.96
C PHE A 96 6.14 -15.13 4.48
N ILE A 97 5.29 -14.45 5.24
CA ILE A 97 5.19 -14.63 6.70
C ILE A 97 4.72 -16.03 7.04
N GLN A 98 3.70 -16.55 6.35
CA GLN A 98 3.19 -17.91 6.56
C GLN A 98 4.26 -18.94 6.27
N PHE A 99 5.02 -18.79 5.16
CA PHE A 99 6.14 -19.67 4.86
C PHE A 99 7.18 -19.65 5.98
N ALA A 100 7.58 -18.47 6.46
CA ALA A 100 8.54 -18.38 7.56
C ALA A 100 8.00 -19.04 8.84
N LYS A 101 6.71 -18.83 9.16
CA LYS A 101 6.03 -19.47 10.29
C LYS A 101 6.03 -21.00 10.17
N ASP A 102 5.59 -21.53 9.03
CA ASP A 102 5.44 -22.98 8.81
C ASP A 102 6.78 -23.74 8.86
N HIS A 103 7.89 -23.02 8.69
CA HIS A 103 9.25 -23.57 8.65
C HIS A 103 10.12 -23.17 9.84
N ASP A 104 9.57 -22.50 10.86
CA ASP A 104 10.32 -21.98 12.01
C ASP A 104 11.47 -21.03 11.61
N LEU A 105 11.25 -20.16 10.62
CA LEU A 105 12.23 -19.23 10.03
C LEU A 105 11.90 -17.74 10.26
N VAL A 106 11.00 -17.43 11.20
CA VAL A 106 10.51 -16.04 11.40
C VAL A 106 11.63 -15.10 11.83
N ASP A 107 12.52 -15.53 12.72
CA ASP A 107 13.63 -14.70 13.21
C ASP A 107 14.67 -14.44 12.11
N GLU A 108 14.98 -15.45 11.30
CA GLU A 108 15.87 -15.35 10.14
C GLU A 108 15.29 -14.43 9.08
N MET A 109 13.99 -14.56 8.80
CA MET A 109 13.27 -13.70 7.87
C MET A 109 13.37 -12.23 8.27
N ILE A 110 13.12 -11.91 9.54
CA ILE A 110 13.20 -10.54 10.07
C ILE A 110 14.65 -10.03 9.99
N SER A 111 15.61 -10.86 10.38
CA SER A 111 17.03 -10.51 10.34
C SER A 111 17.50 -10.17 8.93
N GLU A 112 17.08 -10.96 7.93
CA GLU A 112 17.41 -10.74 6.53
C GLU A 112 16.72 -9.49 5.96
N GLU A 113 15.45 -9.22 6.31
CA GLU A 113 14.74 -8.00 5.92
C GLU A 113 15.46 -6.75 6.45
N ILE A 114 15.86 -6.77 7.73
CA ILE A 114 16.62 -5.68 8.38
C ILE A 114 18.00 -5.51 7.71
N ALA A 115 18.72 -6.61 7.46
CA ALA A 115 20.03 -6.57 6.81
C ALA A 115 19.95 -6.00 5.38
N THR A 116 18.91 -6.36 4.63
CA THR A 116 18.66 -5.84 3.28
C THR A 116 18.45 -4.31 3.29
N GLY A 117 17.80 -3.78 4.33
CA GLY A 117 17.59 -2.35 4.52
C GLY A 117 18.83 -1.55 4.92
N LEU A 118 19.91 -2.22 5.35
CA LEU A 118 21.08 -1.60 6.00
C LEU A 118 21.72 -0.45 5.20
N PRO A 119 21.94 -0.53 3.87
CA PRO A 119 22.59 0.55 3.13
C PRO A 119 21.77 1.85 3.13
N MET A 120 20.44 1.72 3.13
CA MET A 120 19.53 2.86 3.19
C MET A 120 19.46 3.40 4.62
N MET A 121 19.24 2.53 5.61
CA MET A 121 19.12 2.92 7.03
C MET A 121 20.40 3.60 7.54
N THR A 122 21.58 3.14 7.09
CA THR A 122 22.88 3.76 7.44
C THR A 122 22.96 5.22 6.98
N ARG A 123 22.39 5.56 5.81
CA ARG A 123 22.36 6.94 5.31
C ARG A 123 21.45 7.82 6.18
N VAL A 124 20.28 7.30 6.55
CA VAL A 124 19.33 8.01 7.42
C VAL A 124 19.93 8.21 8.82
N ARG A 125 20.54 7.18 9.41
CA ARG A 125 21.23 7.27 10.70
C ARG A 125 22.24 8.42 10.72
N LYS A 126 23.10 8.52 9.71
CA LYS A 126 24.08 9.61 9.60
C LYS A 126 23.41 11.00 9.56
N LEU A 127 22.25 11.11 8.91
CA LEU A 127 21.48 12.35 8.91
C LEU A 127 20.88 12.65 10.29
N ILE A 128 20.35 11.63 10.99
CA ILE A 128 19.86 11.75 12.37
C ILE A 128 21.00 12.22 13.29
N GLU A 129 22.16 11.55 13.25
CA GLU A 129 23.34 11.90 14.08
C GLU A 129 23.82 13.34 13.80
N LYS A 130 23.79 13.77 12.54
CA LYS A 130 24.20 15.12 12.14
C LYS A 130 23.22 16.20 12.58
N THR A 131 21.91 15.93 12.52
CA THR A 131 20.86 16.95 12.67
C THR A 131 20.18 16.92 14.04
N GLY A 132 20.28 15.79 14.75
CA GLY A 132 19.47 15.49 15.93
C GLY A 132 17.99 15.20 15.63
N ASN A 133 17.57 15.19 14.35
CA ASN A 133 16.17 15.04 13.99
C ASN A 133 15.74 13.57 13.93
N THR A 134 15.11 13.10 15.02
CA THR A 134 14.62 11.73 15.15
C THR A 134 13.37 11.43 14.33
N GLU A 135 12.64 12.43 13.81
CA GLU A 135 11.51 12.21 12.88
C GLU A 135 11.93 11.45 11.62
N LEU A 136 13.19 11.61 11.21
CA LEU A 136 13.74 10.89 10.08
C LEU A 136 13.68 9.37 10.27
N ALA A 137 13.68 8.88 11.52
CA ALA A 137 13.51 7.46 11.79
C ALA A 137 12.08 6.99 11.51
N LEU A 138 11.06 7.75 11.91
CA LEU A 138 9.67 7.45 11.57
C LEU A 138 9.47 7.45 10.05
N ILE A 139 9.99 8.47 9.36
CA ILE A 139 9.95 8.54 7.89
C ILE A 139 10.64 7.32 7.27
N ALA A 140 11.78 6.88 7.80
CA ALA A 140 12.52 5.75 7.23
C ALA A 140 11.78 4.42 7.32
N VAL A 141 11.06 4.16 8.41
CA VAL A 141 10.31 2.91 8.58
C VAL A 141 8.93 2.93 7.92
N THR A 142 8.48 4.09 7.42
CA THR A 142 7.17 4.27 6.81
C THR A 142 7.29 4.98 5.44
N GLU A 143 7.48 6.28 5.43
CA GLU A 143 7.19 7.13 4.27
C GLU A 143 8.34 7.31 3.27
N GLN A 144 9.57 6.89 3.57
CA GLN A 144 10.78 7.28 2.83
C GLN A 144 10.77 6.94 1.34
N THR A 145 10.07 5.88 0.92
CA THR A 145 10.02 5.45 -0.49
C THR A 145 8.62 5.39 -1.08
N ALA A 146 7.61 5.97 -0.43
CA ALA A 146 6.18 5.83 -0.77
C ALA A 146 5.64 4.37 -0.79
N CYS A 147 6.50 3.34 -0.72
CA CYS A 147 6.13 1.92 -0.73
C CYS A 147 5.22 1.54 0.45
N PHE A 148 5.34 2.22 1.59
CA PHE A 148 4.42 2.03 2.70
C PHE A 148 2.98 2.34 2.33
N TYR A 149 2.73 3.38 1.51
CA TYR A 149 1.39 3.70 1.00
C TYR A 149 0.88 2.73 -0.06
N GLN A 150 1.75 1.86 -0.59
CA GLN A 150 1.33 0.74 -1.44
C GLN A 150 0.88 -0.47 -0.62
N LEU A 151 1.30 -0.55 0.65
CA LEU A 151 0.90 -1.60 1.58
C LEU A 151 -0.25 -1.15 2.50
N VAL A 152 -0.27 0.11 2.92
CA VAL A 152 -1.18 0.66 3.93
C VAL A 152 -1.99 1.80 3.34
N GLN A 153 -3.32 1.70 3.40
CA GLN A 153 -4.24 2.67 2.78
C GLN A 153 -4.71 3.78 3.74
N GLU A 154 -4.80 3.48 5.04
CA GLU A 154 -5.31 4.40 6.05
C GLU A 154 -4.21 4.76 7.04
N THR A 155 -3.80 6.02 7.03
CA THR A 155 -2.68 6.54 7.82
C THR A 155 -2.99 7.92 8.40
N TYR A 156 -2.54 8.17 9.63
CA TYR A 156 -2.67 9.42 10.34
C TYR A 156 -1.30 9.85 10.88
N ARG A 157 -0.81 10.99 10.41
CA ARG A 157 0.49 11.54 10.82
C ARG A 157 0.32 12.68 11.80
N GLU A 158 1.09 12.63 12.88
CA GLU A 158 1.25 13.71 13.85
C GLU A 158 2.75 13.87 14.19
N PRO A 159 3.18 14.99 14.80
CA PRO A 159 4.55 15.10 15.29
C PRO A 159 4.89 13.94 16.24
N GLY A 160 5.96 13.22 15.94
CA GLY A 160 6.50 12.11 16.72
C GLY A 160 5.71 10.81 16.65
N LYS A 161 4.68 10.69 15.81
CA LYS A 161 3.96 9.43 15.65
C LYS A 161 3.25 9.28 14.29
N LEU A 162 3.10 8.04 13.86
CA LEU A 162 2.26 7.65 12.74
C LEU A 162 1.34 6.52 13.21
N THR A 163 0.04 6.69 13.02
CA THR A 163 -0.96 5.64 13.25
C THR A 163 -1.47 5.12 11.91
N TYR A 164 -1.66 3.82 11.78
CA TYR A 164 -2.23 3.22 10.59
C TYR A 164 -3.08 1.98 10.88
N LYS A 165 -3.99 1.68 9.96
CA LYS A 165 -4.79 0.45 9.99
C LYS A 165 -3.99 -0.72 9.45
N SER A 166 -3.96 -1.84 10.17
CA SER A 166 -3.36 -3.09 9.69
C SER A 166 -3.91 -3.46 8.30
N PRO A 167 -3.04 -3.77 7.32
CA PRO A 167 -3.46 -3.98 5.93
C PRO A 167 -3.94 -5.42 5.64
N PHE A 168 -3.91 -6.32 6.61
CA PHE A 168 -4.02 -7.76 6.37
C PHE A 168 -5.45 -8.30 6.46
N GLY A 169 -6.33 -7.64 7.22
CA GLY A 169 -7.64 -8.16 7.61
C GLY A 169 -8.57 -8.59 6.47
N ASN A 170 -8.69 -7.76 5.42
CA ASN A 170 -9.57 -8.05 4.28
C ASN A 170 -9.12 -9.34 3.55
N VAL A 171 -7.84 -9.43 3.19
CA VAL A 171 -7.27 -10.60 2.52
C VAL A 171 -7.28 -11.82 3.43
N LEU A 172 -6.95 -11.69 4.72
CA LEU A 172 -6.99 -12.80 5.66
C LEU A 172 -8.39 -13.37 5.84
N THR A 173 -9.43 -12.51 5.88
CA THR A 173 -10.83 -12.96 5.97
C THR A 173 -11.17 -13.92 4.84
N SER A 174 -10.75 -13.60 3.62
CA SER A 174 -11.00 -14.45 2.45
C SER A 174 -10.10 -15.69 2.42
N THR A 175 -8.80 -15.52 2.64
CA THR A 175 -7.80 -16.58 2.45
C THR A 175 -7.80 -17.63 3.57
N ARG A 176 -8.11 -17.25 4.81
CA ARG A 176 -8.29 -18.22 5.92
C ARG A 176 -9.49 -19.12 5.69
N ARG A 177 -10.60 -18.59 5.16
CA ARG A 177 -11.79 -19.38 4.78
C ARG A 177 -11.46 -20.44 3.71
N LEU A 178 -10.51 -20.14 2.84
CA LEU A 178 -10.02 -21.05 1.79
C LEU A 178 -8.94 -22.03 2.31
N GLY A 179 -8.51 -21.92 3.56
CA GLY A 179 -7.43 -22.74 4.12
C GLY A 179 -6.04 -22.41 3.58
N MET A 180 -5.84 -21.21 3.00
CA MET A 180 -4.55 -20.79 2.45
C MET A 180 -3.60 -20.24 3.51
N HIS A 181 -4.15 -19.61 4.56
CA HIS A 181 -3.41 -19.06 5.68
C HIS A 181 -4.09 -19.45 6.98
N ASP A 182 -3.31 -19.59 8.05
CA ASP A 182 -3.83 -19.72 9.42
C ASP A 182 -3.51 -18.51 10.31
N LEU A 183 -2.66 -17.60 9.82
CA LEU A 183 -2.25 -16.35 10.46
C LEU A 183 -3.44 -15.50 10.94
N THR A 184 -3.26 -14.82 12.08
CA THR A 184 -4.12 -13.71 12.53
C THR A 184 -3.40 -12.37 12.42
N GLU A 185 -4.14 -11.26 12.38
CA GLU A 185 -3.50 -9.93 12.34
C GLU A 185 -2.71 -9.64 13.62
N GLN A 186 -3.20 -10.09 14.78
CA GLN A 186 -2.48 -10.02 16.05
C GLN A 186 -1.16 -10.79 15.98
N GLU A 187 -1.20 -12.02 15.49
CA GLU A 187 0.00 -12.85 15.34
C GLU A 187 1.02 -12.18 14.41
N ILE A 188 0.59 -11.68 13.24
CA ILE A 188 1.46 -10.93 12.32
C ILE A 188 2.05 -9.70 13.03
N HIS A 189 1.24 -8.98 13.81
CA HIS A 189 1.70 -7.82 14.56
C HIS A 189 2.83 -8.17 15.53
N GLU A 190 2.64 -9.23 16.30
CA GLU A 190 3.57 -9.67 17.34
C GLU A 190 4.84 -10.30 16.78
N ILE A 191 4.74 -11.15 15.74
CA ILE A 191 5.88 -11.91 15.23
C ILE A 191 6.63 -11.19 14.11
N TRP A 192 6.00 -10.24 13.39
CA TRP A 192 6.62 -9.59 12.23
C TRP A 192 6.62 -8.06 12.34
N THR A 193 5.47 -7.42 12.57
CA THR A 193 5.37 -5.95 12.57
C THR A 193 6.18 -5.29 13.67
N VAL A 194 6.05 -5.74 14.93
CA VAL A 194 6.78 -5.16 16.06
C VAL A 194 8.29 -5.40 15.93
N PRO A 195 8.77 -6.64 15.70
CA PRO A 195 10.21 -6.89 15.64
C PRO A 195 10.90 -6.17 14.48
N ARG A 196 10.28 -6.12 13.28
CA ARG A 196 10.88 -5.43 12.13
C ARG A 196 11.03 -3.93 12.36
N ILE A 197 10.03 -3.28 12.98
CA ILE A 197 10.07 -1.83 13.26
C ILE A 197 11.11 -1.54 14.33
N LYS A 198 11.16 -2.35 15.39
CA LYS A 198 12.16 -2.18 16.46
C LYS A 198 13.59 -2.40 15.94
N GLY A 199 13.81 -3.46 15.17
CA GLY A 199 15.12 -3.72 14.56
C GLY A 199 15.56 -2.63 13.59
N ALA A 200 14.64 -2.05 12.82
CA ALA A 200 14.94 -0.87 12.02
C ALA A 200 15.28 0.36 12.88
N GLY A 201 14.55 0.57 13.99
CA GLY A 201 14.86 1.60 14.99
C GLY A 201 16.27 1.46 15.55
N ASP A 202 16.70 0.24 15.89
CA ASP A 202 18.04 -0.06 16.38
C ASP A 202 19.12 0.30 15.35
N LEU A 203 18.91 -0.05 14.08
CA LEU A 203 19.81 0.37 12.99
C LEU A 203 19.93 1.89 12.90
N LEU A 204 18.82 2.61 13.10
CA LEU A 204 18.73 4.06 13.04
C LEU A 204 19.24 4.75 14.33
N GLY A 205 19.47 4.01 15.41
CA GLY A 205 19.83 4.55 16.72
C GLY A 205 18.67 5.28 17.42
N VAL A 206 17.43 4.88 17.12
CA VAL A 206 16.20 5.48 17.67
C VAL A 206 15.30 4.38 18.23
N ASP A 207 14.94 4.51 19.51
CA ASP A 207 14.06 3.60 20.22
C ASP A 207 12.59 3.81 19.80
N LEU A 208 12.21 3.28 18.65
CA LEU A 208 10.85 3.37 18.12
C LEU A 208 9.90 2.51 18.96
N GLN A 209 8.82 3.12 19.43
CA GLN A 209 7.75 2.45 20.14
C GLN A 209 6.67 2.01 19.15
N VAL A 210 6.09 0.84 19.39
CA VAL A 210 4.94 0.33 18.63
C VAL A 210 3.87 -0.08 19.65
N THR A 211 2.62 0.30 19.44
CA THR A 211 1.52 -0.11 20.32
C THR A 211 1.36 -1.62 20.34
N GLU A 212 0.84 -2.15 21.45
CA GLU A 212 0.30 -3.51 21.48
C GLU A 212 -0.85 -3.65 20.47
N TRP A 213 -1.21 -4.90 20.14
CA TRP A 213 -2.33 -5.17 19.24
C TRP A 213 -3.63 -4.62 19.83
N GLN A 214 -4.48 -4.06 18.95
CA GLN A 214 -5.80 -3.58 19.28
C GLN A 214 -6.82 -4.26 18.37
N GLU A 215 -8.00 -4.60 18.89
CA GLU A 215 -9.07 -5.27 18.13
C GLU A 215 -9.57 -4.44 16.94
N ASP A 216 -9.45 -3.11 17.01
CA ASP A 216 -9.75 -2.22 15.90
C ASP A 216 -8.66 -2.20 14.82
N GLY A 217 -7.59 -3.00 14.97
CA GLY A 217 -6.46 -3.13 14.06
C GLY A 217 -5.62 -1.87 13.87
N MET A 218 -5.74 -0.88 14.75
CA MET A 218 -4.96 0.35 14.67
C MET A 218 -3.59 0.19 15.35
N ILE A 219 -2.54 0.51 14.60
CA ILE A 219 -1.14 0.39 15.03
C ILE A 219 -0.53 1.79 15.05
N THR A 220 0.09 2.18 16.16
CA THR A 220 0.85 3.44 16.25
C THR A 220 2.33 3.16 16.41
N ILE A 221 3.14 3.81 15.58
CA ILE A 221 4.60 3.91 15.75
C ILE A 221 4.89 5.30 16.30
N SER A 222 5.68 5.40 17.37
CA SER A 222 6.02 6.69 17.96
C SER A 222 7.47 6.81 18.40
N LEU A 223 7.94 8.05 18.46
CA LEU A 223 9.17 8.39 19.16
C LEU A 223 8.94 8.35 20.69
N PRO A 224 9.98 8.08 21.48
CA PRO A 224 9.90 8.22 22.94
C PRO A 224 9.48 9.64 23.32
N SER A 225 8.65 9.77 24.36
CA SER A 225 8.02 11.03 24.80
C SER A 225 9.02 12.15 25.13
N ASN A 226 10.29 11.82 25.36
CA ASN A 226 11.38 12.75 25.68
C ASN A 226 12.22 13.21 24.46
N LYS A 227 11.89 12.78 23.24
CA LYS A 227 12.66 13.08 22.01
C LYS A 227 11.86 13.77 20.90
N LEU A 228 10.72 14.39 21.22
CA LEU A 228 10.14 15.42 20.36
C LEU A 228 11.10 16.60 20.36
N ALA A 229 12.05 16.62 19.41
CA ALA A 229 12.82 17.80 19.10
C ALA A 229 11.87 18.82 18.45
N LEU A 230 11.02 19.44 19.28
CA LEU A 230 10.42 20.71 18.95
C LEU A 230 11.58 21.71 18.89
N LYS A 231 12.00 22.06 17.68
CA LYS A 231 12.60 23.36 17.47
C LYS A 231 11.75 24.14 16.45
N PRO A 232 11.56 25.44 16.72
CA PRO A 232 10.64 26.33 16.00
C PRO A 232 11.02 26.53 14.54
#